data_AF-A0A8T3UIF6-F1
#
_entry.id   AF-A0A8T3UIF6-F1
#
_cell.length_a   1.000
_cell.length_b   1.000
_cell.length_c   1.000
_cell.angle_alpha   90.00
_cell.angle_beta   90.00
_cell.angle_gamma   90.00
#
_symmetry.space_group_name_H-M   'P 1'
#
loop_
_entity.id
_entity.type
_entity.pdbx_description
1 polymer ?
#
loop_
_entity_poly.entity_id
_entity_poly.type
_entity_poly.pdbx_seq_one_letter_code
_entity_poly.pdbx_strand_id
1 'polypeptide(L)'
;MSFSHNKYISFFDDFEKDYKYDQLENYISNTELHNIIKNLSNFQKQILYYKYIKDYDYDQIALIMKKSESNIRNMRSRIIKKIKNNLKGVK
;
A
#
# COMPACT_ATOMS: atom_id res chain seq x y z
N MET A 1 -5.30 -21.36 -28.31
CA MET A 1 -4.95 -19.97 -28.69
C MET A 1 -4.30 -19.30 -27.49
N SER A 2 -3.08 -18.82 -27.66
CA SER A 2 -2.21 -18.31 -26.61
C SER A 2 -2.69 -16.94 -26.14
N PHE A 3 -3.02 -16.81 -24.84
CA PHE A 3 -3.32 -15.52 -24.23
C PHE A 3 -2.01 -14.76 -24.05
N SER A 4 -1.82 -13.71 -24.86
CA SER A 4 -0.70 -12.77 -24.79
C SER A 4 -0.59 -12.14 -23.40
N HIS A 5 0.23 -12.75 -22.54
CA HIS A 5 0.47 -12.31 -21.15
C HIS A 5 1.66 -11.35 -20.99
N ASN A 6 2.31 -10.90 -22.06
CA ASN A 6 3.66 -10.32 -21.94
C ASN A 6 3.86 -9.04 -22.75
N LYS A 7 3.03 -8.01 -22.53
CA LYS A 7 3.35 -6.67 -23.06
C LYS A 7 3.13 -5.51 -22.08
N TYR A 8 2.21 -5.67 -21.14
CA TYR A 8 1.96 -4.63 -20.13
C TYR A 8 2.84 -4.76 -18.89
N ILE A 9 3.22 -5.98 -18.49
CA ILE A 9 4.03 -6.24 -17.29
C ILE A 9 5.42 -5.60 -17.42
N SER A 10 6.04 -5.70 -18.59
CA SER A 10 7.38 -5.15 -18.84
C SER A 10 7.45 -3.63 -18.86
N PHE A 11 6.33 -2.92 -19.05
CA PHE A 11 6.33 -1.45 -19.08
C PHE A 11 6.23 -0.85 -17.66
N PHE A 12 5.62 -1.58 -16.71
CA PHE A 12 5.53 -1.15 -15.31
C PHE A 12 6.76 -1.54 -14.49
N ASP A 13 7.43 -2.65 -14.83
CA ASP A 13 8.62 -3.14 -14.09
C ASP A 13 9.81 -2.17 -14.14
N ASP A 14 9.93 -1.34 -15.18
CA ASP A 14 11.03 -0.37 -15.32
C ASP A 14 10.73 1.02 -14.69
N PHE A 15 9.47 1.34 -14.36
CA PHE A 15 9.08 2.69 -13.91
C PHE A 15 8.96 2.88 -12.38
N GLU A 16 8.89 1.78 -11.60
CA GLU A 16 8.68 1.84 -10.13
C GLU A 16 9.93 1.52 -9.30
N LYS A 17 11.13 1.59 -9.86
CA LYS A 17 12.37 1.25 -9.14
C LYS A 17 12.79 2.24 -8.04
N ASP A 18 12.21 3.44 -8.00
CA ASP A 18 12.45 4.44 -6.94
C ASP A 18 11.27 4.50 -5.96
N TYR A 19 11.25 3.52 -5.06
CA TYR A 19 10.20 3.35 -4.07
C TYR A 19 10.20 4.46 -3.00
N LYS A 20 9.36 5.48 -3.19
CA LYS A 20 9.09 6.55 -2.19
C LYS A 20 8.12 6.15 -1.06
N TYR A 21 7.89 4.86 -0.80
CA TYR A 21 7.00 4.44 0.31
C TYR A 21 7.68 4.50 1.67
N ASP A 22 9.01 4.48 1.73
CA ASP A 22 9.78 4.46 2.98
C ASP A 22 9.54 5.71 3.85
N GLN A 23 9.00 6.75 3.23
CA GLN A 23 8.68 8.03 3.84
C GLN A 23 7.18 8.38 3.73
N LEU A 24 6.29 7.38 3.67
CA LEU A 24 4.83 7.62 3.63
C LEU A 24 4.37 8.55 4.77
N GLU A 25 4.97 8.42 5.94
CA GLU A 25 4.72 9.27 7.10
C GLU A 25 4.89 10.77 6.80
N ASN A 26 5.78 11.16 5.89
CA ASN A 26 6.05 12.56 5.56
C ASN A 26 4.87 13.26 4.86
N TYR A 27 3.91 12.49 4.31
CA TYR A 27 2.68 13.04 3.73
C TYR A 27 1.63 13.38 4.80
N ILE A 28 1.92 13.13 6.08
CA ILE A 28 0.94 13.21 7.17
C ILE A 28 1.33 14.33 8.13
N SER A 29 0.56 15.42 8.11
CA SER A 29 0.78 16.55 9.02
C SER A 29 0.29 16.29 10.46
N ASN A 30 -0.58 15.29 10.65
CA ASN A 30 -1.05 14.91 11.98
C ASN A 30 0.00 14.06 12.71
N THR A 31 0.57 14.57 13.79
CA THR A 31 1.67 13.93 14.55
C THR A 31 1.32 12.54 15.09
N GLU A 32 0.07 12.33 15.52
CA GLU A 32 -0.38 11.05 16.05
C GLU A 32 -0.46 10.00 14.94
N LEU A 33 -1.11 10.36 13.82
CA LEU A 33 -1.23 9.51 12.65
C LEU A 33 0.14 9.24 11.99
N HIS A 34 1.02 10.23 11.98
CA HIS A 34 2.42 10.10 11.55
C HIS A 34 3.13 9.00 12.34
N ASN A 35 3.06 9.03 13.67
CA ASN A 35 3.71 8.03 14.51
C ASN A 35 3.12 6.62 14.32
N ILE A 36 1.80 6.54 14.15
CA ILE A 36 1.12 5.27 13.88
C ILE A 36 1.57 4.70 12.53
N ILE A 37 1.63 5.52 11.48
CA ILE A 37 2.02 5.10 10.14
C ILE A 37 3.52 4.77 10.06
N LYS A 38 4.37 5.51 10.79
CA LYS A 38 5.80 5.20 10.95
C LYS A 38 6.02 3.79 11.50
N ASN A 39 5.16 3.33 12.41
CA ASN A 39 5.21 2.00 13.05
C ASN A 39 4.52 0.87 12.24
N LEU A 40 4.08 1.14 11.02
CA LEU A 40 3.60 0.11 10.10
C LEU A 40 4.78 -0.60 9.42
N SER A 41 4.61 -1.88 9.08
CA SER A 41 5.64 -2.58 8.30
C SER A 41 5.72 -2.02 6.88
N ASN A 42 6.85 -2.20 6.21
CA ASN A 42 7.04 -1.71 4.83
C ASN A 42 5.94 -2.22 3.88
N PHE A 43 5.53 -3.48 4.04
CA PHE A 43 4.41 -4.05 3.28
C PHE A 43 3.08 -3.30 3.51
N GLN A 44 2.82 -2.87 4.76
CA GLN A 44 1.64 -2.10 5.10
C GLN A 44 1.72 -0.67 4.56
N LYS A 45 2.90 -0.03 4.68
CA LYS A 45 3.16 1.30 4.10
C LYS A 45 2.97 1.30 2.58
N GLN A 46 3.48 0.29 1.88
CA GLN A 46 3.29 0.11 0.43
C GLN A 46 1.81 0.10 0.04
N ILE A 47 0.98 -0.70 0.72
CA ILE A 47 -0.46 -0.78 0.43
C ILE A 47 -1.14 0.58 0.62
N LEU A 48 -0.79 1.31 1.68
CA LEU A 48 -1.34 2.64 1.93
C LEU A 48 -0.86 3.66 0.89
N TYR A 49 0.42 3.62 0.52
CA TYR A 49 0.99 4.48 -0.50
C TYR A 49 0.28 4.30 -1.84
N TYR A 50 0.19 3.06 -2.32
CA TYR A 50 -0.48 2.80 -3.59
C TYR A 50 -1.95 3.17 -3.55
N LYS A 51 -2.65 2.88 -2.44
CA LYS A 51 -4.09 3.16 -2.41
C LYS A 51 -4.43 4.66 -2.25
N TYR A 52 -3.68 5.41 -1.45
CA TYR A 52 -4.08 6.76 -1.06
C TYR A 52 -3.20 7.87 -1.63
N ILE A 53 -1.97 7.56 -2.04
CA ILE A 53 -1.06 8.54 -2.65
C ILE A 53 -1.05 8.39 -4.17
N LYS A 54 -1.09 7.15 -4.68
CA LYS A 54 -1.15 6.85 -6.12
C LYS A 54 -2.55 6.61 -6.66
N ASP A 55 -3.54 6.48 -5.78
CA ASP A 55 -4.94 6.20 -6.11
C ASP A 55 -5.14 4.96 -7.00
N TYR A 56 -4.35 3.91 -6.77
CA TYR A 56 -4.50 2.65 -7.49
C TYR A 56 -5.68 1.82 -6.96
N ASP A 57 -6.26 1.01 -7.84
CA ASP A 57 -7.26 0.02 -7.49
C ASP A 57 -6.63 -1.28 -6.99
N TYR A 58 -7.44 -2.09 -6.30
CA TYR A 58 -6.96 -3.29 -5.61
C TYR A 58 -6.32 -4.30 -6.57
N ASP A 59 -6.80 -4.38 -7.81
CA ASP A 59 -6.23 -5.24 -8.84
C ASP A 59 -4.84 -4.77 -9.27
N GLN A 60 -4.66 -3.45 -9.45
CA GLN A 60 -3.36 -2.86 -9.80
C GLN A 60 -2.35 -3.08 -8.66
N ILE A 61 -2.77 -2.85 -7.42
CA ILE A 61 -1.92 -3.09 -6.23
C ILE A 61 -1.56 -4.58 -6.12
N ALA A 62 -2.51 -5.47 -6.37
CA ALA A 62 -2.30 -6.92 -6.35
C ALA A 62 -1.27 -7.36 -7.39
N LEU A 63 -1.35 -6.81 -8.60
CA LEU A 63 -0.37 -7.05 -9.67
C LEU A 63 1.03 -6.58 -9.26
N ILE A 64 1.16 -5.33 -8.82
CA ILE A 64 2.44 -4.72 -8.41
C ILE A 64 3.08 -5.50 -7.26
N MET A 65 2.30 -5.82 -6.22
CA MET A 65 2.79 -6.49 -5.02
C MET A 65 2.88 -8.03 -5.17
N LYS A 66 2.50 -8.58 -6.33
CA LYS A 66 2.46 -10.01 -6.62
C LYS A 66 1.67 -10.79 -5.55
N LYS A 67 0.47 -10.30 -5.23
CA LYS A 67 -0.49 -10.91 -4.28
C LYS A 67 -1.87 -11.01 -4.91
N SER A 68 -2.81 -11.71 -4.25
CA SER A 68 -4.21 -11.68 -4.66
C SER A 68 -4.90 -10.40 -4.22
N GLU A 69 -5.85 -9.92 -5.01
CA GLU A 69 -6.70 -8.77 -4.68
C GLU A 69 -7.37 -8.92 -3.30
N SER A 70 -7.90 -10.11 -3.01
CA SER A 70 -8.48 -10.44 -1.70
C SER A 70 -7.47 -10.29 -0.55
N ASN A 71 -6.21 -10.69 -0.76
CA ASN A 71 -5.15 -10.48 0.23
C ASN A 71 -4.90 -9.00 0.50
N ILE A 72 -4.82 -8.18 -0.56
CA ILE A 72 -4.64 -6.72 -0.44
C ILE A 72 -5.82 -6.07 0.29
N ARG A 73 -7.07 -6.41 -0.07
CA ARG A 73 -8.28 -5.88 0.60
C ARG A 73 -8.32 -6.25 2.09
N ASN A 74 -8.00 -7.50 2.41
CA ASN A 74 -7.93 -7.97 3.79
C ASN A 74 -6.82 -7.27 4.57
N MET A 75 -5.63 -7.12 3.99
CA MET A 75 -4.53 -6.41 4.62
C MET A 75 -4.85 -4.94 4.84
N ARG A 76 -5.39 -4.24 3.83
CA ARG A 76 -5.86 -2.85 3.97
C ARG A 76 -6.85 -2.71 5.12
N SER A 77 -7.81 -3.61 5.22
CA SER A 77 -8.80 -3.59 6.32
C SER A 77 -8.14 -3.76 7.69
N ARG A 78 -7.16 -4.66 7.83
CA ARG A 78 -6.37 -4.83 9.06
C ARG A 78 -5.54 -3.59 9.40
N ILE A 79 -4.91 -2.96 8.40
CA ILE A 79 -4.15 -1.72 8.59
C ILE A 79 -5.05 -0.61 9.12
N ILE A 80 -6.21 -0.38 8.49
CA ILE A 80 -7.16 0.65 8.94
C ILE A 80 -7.67 0.35 10.35
N LYS A 81 -7.93 -0.92 10.69
CA LYS A 81 -8.30 -1.31 12.07
C LYS A 81 -7.17 -1.02 13.05
N LYS A 82 -5.92 -1.34 12.71
CA LYS A 82 -4.74 -1.02 13.54
C LYS A 82 -4.63 0.49 13.77
N ILE A 83 -4.75 1.30 12.71
CA ILE A 83 -4.70 2.76 12.82
C ILE A 83 -5.82 3.28 13.73
N LYS A 84 -7.07 2.85 13.50
CA LYS A 84 -8.22 3.25 14.32
C LYS A 84 -8.06 2.88 15.79
N ASN A 85 -7.51 1.70 16.08
CA ASN A 85 -7.28 1.29 17.47
C ASN A 85 -6.23 2.17 18.14
N ASN A 86 -5.11 2.46 17.45
CA ASN A 86 -4.07 3.32 18.02
C ASN A 86 -4.56 4.77 18.23
N LEU A 87 -5.34 5.32 17.30
CA LEU A 87 -5.95 6.66 17.43
C LEU A 87 -6.98 6.77 18.55
N LYS A 88 -7.67 5.68 18.87
CA LYS A 88 -8.62 5.68 19.99
C LYS A 88 -7.92 5.62 21.35
N GLY A 89 -6.58 5.57 21.36
CA GLY A 89 -5.76 5.46 22.56
C GLY A 89 -6.29 4.37 23.47
N VAL A 90 -6.37 3.12 22.97
CA VAL A 90 -6.97 1.98 23.70
C VAL A 90 -6.51 2.03 25.16
N LYS A 91 -7.44 2.49 26.00
CA LYS A 91 -7.39 2.42 27.46
C LYS A 91 -7.65 0.99 27.89
#